data_AF-A0AAN7ANT4-F1
#
_entry.id   AF-A0AAN7ANT4-F1
#
_cell.length_a   1.000
_cell.length_b   1.000
_cell.length_c   1.000
_cell.angle_alpha   90.00
_cell.angle_beta   90.00
_cell.angle_gamma   90.00
#
_symmetry.space_group_name_H-M   'P 1'
#
loop_
_entity.id
_entity.type
_entity.pdbx_description
1 polymer ?
#
loop_
_entity_poly.entity_id
_entity_poly.type
_entity_poly.pdbx_seq_one_letter_code
_entity_poly.pdbx_strand_id
1 'polypeptide(L)'
;MQTTFVLSLLAASASAIVHVPRQGSVNSAVIPQDFGITAGNGKDTIQVGSCVGANQKLIPCDCPPAPNDPNFLGKLSQGLSQGFFPDPSVALPISLEKFNDASDMSVATQKQRGTAMIQVLQSLRGGKGQGCPGVAAPNLVKLQQTGSIGGGSVGNAGK
;
A
#
# COMPACT_ATOMS: atom_id res chain seq x y z
N MET A 1 -30.25 -65.56 -31.79
CA MET A 1 -30.52 -64.39 -30.93
C MET A 1 -29.67 -64.53 -29.67
N GLN A 2 -28.66 -63.68 -29.48
CA GLN A 2 -28.23 -63.21 -28.15
C GLN A 2 -27.17 -62.11 -28.32
N THR A 3 -27.51 -60.96 -27.74
CA THR A 3 -26.83 -59.66 -27.72
C THR A 3 -26.08 -59.46 -26.41
N THR A 4 -24.87 -58.89 -26.43
CA THR A 4 -24.26 -58.20 -25.27
C THR A 4 -23.08 -57.33 -25.74
N PHE A 5 -23.27 -56.01 -25.89
CA PHE A 5 -23.13 -54.90 -24.93
C PHE A 5 -21.68 -54.41 -24.73
N VAL A 6 -21.38 -53.27 -25.35
CA VAL A 6 -20.14 -52.50 -25.26
C VAL A 6 -20.28 -51.50 -24.11
N LEU A 7 -19.36 -51.52 -23.13
CA LEU A 7 -19.36 -50.59 -22.00
C LEU A 7 -18.28 -49.52 -22.22
N SER A 8 -18.71 -48.32 -22.65
CA SER A 8 -17.84 -47.15 -22.78
C SER A 8 -17.84 -46.36 -21.46
N LEU A 9 -16.70 -46.28 -20.78
CA LEU A 9 -16.50 -45.38 -19.64
C LEU A 9 -16.22 -43.95 -20.13
N LEU A 10 -17.13 -43.02 -19.86
CA LEU A 10 -16.87 -41.57 -19.95
C LEU A 10 -16.32 -41.10 -18.60
N ALA A 11 -15.04 -40.70 -18.58
CA ALA A 11 -14.45 -39.99 -17.45
C ALA A 11 -14.88 -38.51 -17.49
N ALA A 12 -15.69 -38.08 -16.52
CA ALA A 12 -16.05 -36.68 -16.33
C ALA A 12 -14.92 -35.93 -15.61
N SER A 13 -14.18 -35.10 -16.33
CA SER A 13 -13.22 -34.16 -15.76
C SER A 13 -13.96 -32.96 -15.16
N ALA A 14 -14.09 -32.92 -13.84
CA ALA A 14 -14.62 -31.78 -13.10
C ALA A 14 -13.59 -30.66 -13.07
N SER A 15 -13.83 -29.58 -13.81
CA SER A 15 -13.06 -28.33 -13.70
C SER A 15 -13.39 -27.64 -12.37
N ALA A 16 -12.56 -27.82 -11.36
CA ALA A 16 -12.62 -27.01 -10.16
C ALA A 16 -12.21 -25.57 -10.51
N ILE A 17 -13.16 -24.64 -10.53
CA ILE A 17 -12.88 -23.20 -10.60
C ILE A 17 -12.17 -22.86 -9.28
N VAL A 18 -10.85 -22.80 -9.31
CA VAL A 18 -10.07 -22.18 -8.25
C VAL A 18 -10.47 -20.70 -8.24
N HIS A 19 -11.38 -20.34 -7.33
CA HIS A 19 -11.58 -18.94 -6.96
C HIS A 19 -10.28 -18.46 -6.34
N VAL A 20 -9.38 -17.90 -7.16
CA VAL A 20 -8.31 -17.06 -6.65
C VAL A 20 -9.03 -15.94 -5.91
N PRO A 21 -8.85 -15.78 -4.59
CA PRO A 21 -9.48 -14.69 -3.88
C PRO A 21 -9.08 -13.40 -4.59
N ARG A 22 -10.07 -12.63 -5.04
CA ARG A 22 -9.87 -11.24 -5.47
C ARG A 22 -9.06 -10.59 -4.35
N GLN A 23 -7.82 -10.20 -4.63
CA GLN A 23 -7.04 -9.41 -3.68
C GLN A 23 -7.92 -8.22 -3.28
N GLY A 24 -8.28 -8.14 -2.00
CA GLY A 24 -9.15 -7.08 -1.51
C GLY A 24 -8.52 -5.73 -1.85
N SER A 25 -9.32 -4.81 -2.37
CA SER A 25 -8.86 -3.44 -2.58
C SER A 25 -8.52 -2.79 -1.24
N VAL A 26 -7.55 -1.88 -1.24
CA VAL A 26 -7.28 -1.03 -0.09
C VAL A 26 -8.50 -0.12 0.16
N ASN A 27 -8.91 0.00 1.42
CA ASN A 27 -9.93 0.95 1.85
C ASN A 27 -9.35 2.37 1.79
N SER A 28 -9.80 3.19 0.83
CA SER A 28 -9.30 4.55 0.65
C SER A 28 -9.61 5.48 1.82
N ALA A 29 -10.61 5.16 2.67
CA ALA A 29 -10.97 5.97 3.82
C ALA A 29 -9.89 6.00 4.92
N VAL A 30 -9.01 4.98 4.97
CA VAL A 30 -7.87 4.95 5.91
C VAL A 30 -6.58 5.49 5.30
N ILE A 31 -6.60 5.87 4.01
CA ILE A 31 -5.48 6.52 3.34
C ILE A 31 -5.57 8.03 3.57
N PRO A 32 -4.49 8.69 4.01
CA PRO A 32 -4.44 10.13 4.11
C PRO A 32 -4.76 10.79 2.77
N GLN A 33 -5.66 11.76 2.76
CA GLN A 33 -6.07 12.46 1.53
C GLN A 33 -4.98 13.39 0.97
N ASP A 34 -3.94 13.64 1.76
CA ASP A 34 -2.77 14.42 1.37
C ASP A 34 -1.50 13.84 2.00
N PHE A 35 -0.44 13.73 1.19
CA PHE A 35 0.88 13.26 1.64
C PHE A 35 1.80 14.40 2.10
N GLY A 36 1.37 15.66 1.97
CA GLY A 36 2.05 16.84 2.49
C GLY A 36 2.99 17.51 1.49
N ILE A 37 3.25 16.88 0.35
CA ILE A 37 3.96 17.43 -0.81
C ILE A 37 3.21 16.98 -2.05
N THR A 38 3.02 17.89 -3.01
CA THR A 38 2.47 17.58 -4.33
C THR A 38 3.61 17.36 -5.32
N ALA A 39 3.54 16.29 -6.13
CA ALA A 39 4.50 16.04 -7.20
C ALA A 39 4.62 17.25 -8.14
N GLY A 40 5.84 17.51 -8.61
CA GLY A 40 6.16 18.59 -9.54
C GLY A 40 6.26 19.98 -8.91
N ASN A 41 5.93 20.14 -7.62
CA ASN A 41 6.07 21.43 -6.93
C ASN A 41 7.52 21.68 -6.50
N GLY A 42 7.91 22.96 -6.54
CA GLY A 42 9.26 23.37 -6.13
C GLY A 42 10.36 22.81 -7.03
N LYS A 43 10.17 22.84 -8.35
CA LYS A 43 11.18 22.39 -9.32
C LYS A 43 12.51 23.11 -9.07
N ASP A 44 13.58 22.33 -8.99
CA ASP A 44 14.92 22.85 -8.88
C ASP A 44 15.41 23.36 -10.25
N THR A 45 16.02 24.55 -10.26
CA THR A 45 16.49 25.20 -11.49
C THR A 45 17.90 24.76 -11.91
N ILE A 46 18.63 24.08 -11.02
CA ILE A 46 20.01 23.62 -11.23
C ILE A 46 20.01 22.13 -11.58
N GLN A 47 19.27 21.32 -10.81
CA GLN A 47 19.17 19.88 -10.96
C GLN A 47 17.84 19.50 -11.62
N VAL A 48 17.83 19.52 -12.96
CA VAL A 48 16.67 19.17 -13.78
C VAL A 48 16.10 17.81 -13.36
N GLY A 49 14.78 17.74 -13.18
CA GLY A 49 14.07 16.53 -12.76
C GLY A 49 13.96 16.36 -11.24
N SER A 50 14.57 17.25 -10.44
CA SER A 50 14.41 17.30 -8.99
C SER A 50 13.48 18.42 -8.54
N CYS A 51 12.75 18.14 -7.46
CA CYS A 51 11.79 19.02 -6.81
C CYS A 51 12.11 19.11 -5.31
N VAL A 52 11.58 20.11 -4.62
CA VAL A 52 11.81 20.31 -3.19
C VAL A 52 10.81 19.49 -2.36
N GLY A 53 11.33 18.54 -1.58
CA GLY A 53 10.59 17.81 -0.55
C GLY A 53 10.71 18.43 0.84
N ALA A 54 10.28 17.69 1.84
CA ALA A 54 10.37 18.11 3.24
C ALA A 54 11.83 18.41 3.65
N ASN A 55 11.99 19.38 4.55
CA ASN A 55 13.30 19.84 5.04
C ASN A 55 14.27 20.28 3.91
N GLN A 56 13.73 20.85 2.83
CA GLN A 56 14.49 21.32 1.67
C GLN A 56 15.35 20.23 0.99
N LYS A 57 14.98 18.95 1.14
CA LYS A 57 15.68 17.85 0.47
C LYS A 57 15.14 17.68 -0.94
N LEU A 58 16.06 17.51 -1.90
CA LEU A 58 15.68 17.21 -3.27
C LEU A 58 15.04 15.81 -3.37
N ILE A 59 13.94 15.73 -4.11
CA ILE A 59 13.19 14.51 -4.42
C ILE A 59 12.97 14.43 -5.94
N PRO A 60 12.71 13.23 -6.50
CA PRO A 60 12.22 13.13 -7.87
C PRO A 60 10.93 13.94 -8.05
N CYS A 61 10.80 14.68 -9.16
CA CYS A 61 9.61 15.50 -9.38
C CYS A 61 8.30 14.71 -9.58
N ASP A 62 8.37 13.41 -9.86
CA ASP A 62 7.21 12.53 -9.90
C ASP A 62 6.80 11.99 -8.52
N CYS A 63 7.48 12.44 -7.45
CA CYS A 63 7.20 12.03 -6.08
C CYS A 63 6.54 13.15 -5.25
N PRO A 64 5.61 12.80 -4.35
CA PRO A 64 4.99 11.49 -4.20
C PRO A 64 3.87 11.27 -5.25
N PRO A 65 3.45 10.03 -5.53
CA PRO A 65 2.19 9.80 -6.25
C PRO A 65 1.01 10.40 -5.46
N ALA A 66 -0.10 10.64 -6.14
CA ALA A 66 -1.33 11.04 -5.47
C ALA A 66 -1.83 9.91 -4.53
N PRO A 67 -2.51 10.22 -3.42
CA PRO A 67 -2.98 9.18 -2.48
C PRO A 67 -3.93 8.15 -3.09
N ASN A 68 -4.66 8.53 -4.14
CA ASN A 68 -5.56 7.67 -4.90
C ASN A 68 -4.93 7.10 -6.19
N ASP A 69 -3.60 7.23 -6.37
CA ASP A 69 -2.90 6.71 -7.53
C ASP A 69 -3.07 5.17 -7.63
N PRO A 70 -3.57 4.64 -8.77
CA PRO A 70 -3.88 3.22 -8.89
C PRO A 70 -2.65 2.32 -8.81
N ASN A 71 -1.48 2.81 -9.25
CA ASN A 71 -0.24 2.04 -9.18
C ASN A 71 0.25 1.91 -7.72
N PHE A 72 0.19 2.99 -6.95
CA PHE A 72 0.44 2.97 -5.51
C PHE A 72 -0.55 2.05 -4.78
N LEU A 73 -1.86 2.23 -4.98
CA LEU A 73 -2.89 1.43 -4.31
C LEU A 73 -2.82 -0.05 -4.68
N GLY A 74 -2.51 -0.37 -5.95
CA GLY A 74 -2.34 -1.75 -6.40
C GLY A 74 -1.16 -2.44 -5.72
N LYS A 75 0.00 -1.77 -5.63
CA LYS A 75 1.19 -2.30 -4.93
C LYS A 75 0.99 -2.39 -3.43
N LEU A 76 0.25 -1.45 -2.84
CA LEU A 76 -0.10 -1.48 -1.43
C LEU A 76 -1.04 -2.66 -1.12
N SER A 77 -2.10 -2.86 -1.90
CA SER A 77 -2.97 -4.04 -1.80
C SER A 77 -2.18 -5.34 -1.93
N GLN A 78 -1.30 -5.42 -2.94
CA GLN A 78 -0.43 -6.55 -3.15
C GLN A 78 0.41 -6.83 -1.91
N GLY A 79 1.16 -5.83 -1.43
CA GLY A 79 2.05 -6.00 -0.28
C GLY A 79 1.31 -6.38 1.00
N LEU A 80 0.15 -5.77 1.26
CA LEU A 80 -0.67 -6.06 2.44
C LEU A 80 -1.28 -7.47 2.39
N SER A 81 -1.58 -7.99 1.18
CA SER A 81 -2.06 -9.36 1.00
C SER A 81 -0.95 -10.40 1.11
N GLN A 82 0.27 -10.06 0.68
CA GLN A 82 1.44 -10.95 0.69
C GLN A 82 2.24 -10.89 2.00
N GLY A 83 2.07 -9.82 2.77
CA GLY A 83 2.85 -9.53 3.98
C GLY A 83 4.21 -8.87 3.72
N PHE A 84 4.57 -8.55 2.47
CA PHE A 84 5.81 -7.90 2.09
C PHE A 84 5.69 -7.24 0.71
N PHE A 85 6.52 -6.25 0.40
CA PHE A 85 6.65 -5.73 -0.98
C PHE A 85 7.94 -4.92 -1.16
N PRO A 86 8.66 -5.09 -2.29
CA PRO A 86 8.70 -6.26 -3.17
C PRO A 86 9.59 -7.38 -2.60
N ASP A 87 10.40 -7.06 -1.58
CA ASP A 87 11.40 -7.94 -1.00
C ASP A 87 10.81 -8.71 0.21
N PRO A 88 10.75 -10.05 0.18
CA PRO A 88 10.23 -10.85 1.29
C PRO A 88 11.06 -10.75 2.57
N SER A 89 12.29 -10.24 2.50
CA SER A 89 13.14 -9.98 3.67
C SER A 89 12.66 -8.77 4.49
N VAL A 90 11.73 -7.97 3.94
CA VAL A 90 11.16 -6.79 4.60
C VAL A 90 9.65 -6.96 4.71
N ALA A 91 9.20 -7.48 5.86
CA ALA A 91 7.79 -7.64 6.13
C ALA A 91 7.06 -6.29 6.28
N LEU A 92 5.83 -6.22 5.78
CA LEU A 92 4.89 -5.18 6.14
C LEU A 92 4.33 -5.46 7.55
N PRO A 93 4.13 -4.44 8.39
CA PRO A 93 3.77 -4.63 9.79
C PRO A 93 2.26 -4.89 10.02
N ILE A 94 1.46 -5.00 8.96
CA ILE A 94 0.00 -5.07 9.02
C ILE A 94 -0.56 -5.83 7.82
N SER A 95 -1.59 -6.64 8.05
CA SER A 95 -2.30 -7.36 6.99
C SER A 95 -3.30 -6.46 6.28
N LEU A 96 -3.77 -6.87 5.10
CA LEU A 96 -4.81 -6.16 4.37
C LEU A 96 -6.12 -5.98 5.17
N GLU A 97 -6.56 -7.03 5.88
CA GLU A 97 -7.76 -6.97 6.72
C GLU A 97 -7.62 -5.90 7.80
N LYS A 98 -6.51 -5.96 8.57
CA LYS A 98 -6.28 -5.02 9.65
C LYS A 98 -6.03 -3.59 9.16
N PHE A 99 -5.37 -3.47 8.00
CA PHE A 99 -5.18 -2.17 7.35
C PHE A 99 -6.53 -1.54 7.02
N ASN A 100 -7.46 -2.30 6.45
CA ASN A 100 -8.75 -1.82 5.96
C ASN A 100 -9.80 -1.56 7.06
N ASP A 101 -9.57 -2.04 8.28
CA ASP A 101 -10.45 -1.83 9.44
C ASP A 101 -10.50 -0.36 9.89
N ALA A 102 -11.34 0.44 9.24
CA ALA A 102 -11.52 1.86 9.54
C ALA A 102 -12.06 2.14 10.95
N SER A 103 -12.54 1.12 11.67
CA SER A 103 -12.99 1.27 13.06
C SER A 103 -11.82 1.28 14.06
N ASP A 104 -10.68 0.66 13.71
CA ASP A 104 -9.48 0.73 14.52
C ASP A 104 -8.65 1.98 14.17
N MET A 105 -8.80 2.99 15.02
CA MET A 105 -8.05 4.26 14.97
C MET A 105 -6.98 4.34 16.06
N SER A 106 -6.58 3.21 16.65
CA SER A 106 -5.53 3.18 17.67
C SER A 106 -4.20 3.71 17.11
N VAL A 107 -3.42 4.36 17.98
CA VAL A 107 -2.10 4.90 17.61
C VAL A 107 -1.21 3.80 17.02
N ALA A 108 -1.27 2.58 17.56
CA ALA A 108 -0.47 1.45 17.06
C ALA A 108 -0.84 1.10 15.61
N THR A 109 -2.12 0.91 15.32
CA THR A 109 -2.61 0.59 13.97
C THR A 109 -2.29 1.70 12.97
N GLN A 110 -2.44 2.97 13.39
CA GLN A 110 -2.10 4.11 12.55
C GLN A 110 -0.61 4.16 12.21
N LYS A 111 0.29 3.89 13.17
CA LYS A 111 1.73 3.80 12.90
C LYS A 111 2.08 2.67 11.94
N GLN A 112 1.43 1.52 12.07
CA GLN A 112 1.60 0.39 11.16
C GLN A 112 1.11 0.72 9.75
N ARG A 113 -0.05 1.37 9.61
CA ARG A 113 -0.55 1.89 8.32
C ARG A 113 0.45 2.84 7.67
N GLY A 114 0.95 3.83 8.42
CA GLY A 114 1.99 4.75 7.97
C GLY A 114 3.24 4.02 7.49
N THR A 115 3.72 3.05 8.27
CA THR A 115 4.90 2.24 7.92
C THR A 115 4.70 1.43 6.64
N ALA A 116 3.57 0.73 6.50
CA ALA A 116 3.27 -0.05 5.30
C ALA A 116 3.21 0.84 4.04
N MET A 117 2.53 1.99 4.12
CA MET A 117 2.46 2.94 3.01
C MET A 117 3.85 3.47 2.63
N ILE A 118 4.71 3.81 3.61
CA ILE A 118 6.07 4.28 3.33
C ILE A 118 6.94 3.18 2.71
N GLN A 119 6.88 1.94 3.19
CA GLN A 119 7.66 0.83 2.63
C GLN A 119 7.32 0.59 1.16
N VAL A 120 6.03 0.62 0.83
CA VAL A 120 5.54 0.51 -0.56
C VAL A 120 5.97 1.73 -1.38
N LEU A 121 5.80 2.94 -0.83
CA LEU A 121 6.20 4.19 -1.47
C LEU A 121 7.69 4.17 -1.85
N GLN A 122 8.57 3.75 -0.93
CA GLN A 122 10.01 3.67 -1.13
C GLN A 122 10.42 2.57 -2.13
N SER A 123 9.50 1.68 -2.50
CA SER A 123 9.75 0.57 -3.42
C SER A 123 8.83 0.59 -4.65
N LEU A 124 8.17 1.73 -4.91
CA LEU A 124 7.13 1.89 -5.95
C LEU A 124 7.56 1.40 -7.34
N ARG A 125 8.82 1.60 -7.73
CA ARG A 125 9.33 1.19 -9.05
C ARG A 125 9.84 -0.25 -9.09
N GLY A 126 9.49 -1.06 -8.09
CA GLY A 126 9.69 -2.52 -8.12
C GLY A 126 10.98 -3.02 -7.45
N GLY A 127 11.77 -2.13 -6.84
CA GLY A 127 12.96 -2.50 -6.08
C GLY A 127 13.06 -1.73 -4.76
N LYS A 128 13.72 -2.31 -3.77
CA LYS A 128 13.97 -1.66 -2.48
C LYS A 128 14.72 -0.34 -2.68
N GLY A 129 14.16 0.75 -2.17
CA GLY A 129 14.72 2.10 -2.32
C GLY A 129 14.57 2.71 -3.72
N GLN A 130 13.96 2.00 -4.67
CA GLN A 130 13.69 2.47 -6.02
C GLN A 130 12.29 3.06 -6.09
N GLY A 131 11.99 4.05 -5.25
CA GLY A 131 10.68 4.66 -5.16
C GLY A 131 10.76 6.10 -4.68
N CYS A 132 9.69 6.57 -4.07
CA CYS A 132 9.66 7.91 -3.51
C CYS A 132 10.22 7.88 -2.07
N PRO A 133 11.21 8.74 -1.76
CA PRO A 133 11.78 8.80 -0.43
C PRO A 133 10.75 9.34 0.58
N GLY A 134 10.90 9.02 1.87
CA GLY A 134 9.94 9.46 2.90
C GLY A 134 9.79 10.98 3.00
N VAL A 135 10.82 11.75 2.66
CA VAL A 135 10.76 13.23 2.60
C VAL A 135 9.85 13.75 1.48
N ALA A 136 9.44 12.91 0.53
CA ALA A 136 8.40 13.23 -0.44
C ALA A 136 6.98 13.06 0.12
N ALA A 137 6.80 12.41 1.26
CA ALA A 137 5.48 12.18 1.86
C ALA A 137 5.51 12.44 3.38
N PRO A 138 5.78 13.68 3.82
CA PRO A 138 5.96 14.00 5.24
C PRO A 138 4.76 13.64 6.12
N ASN A 139 3.54 13.68 5.59
CA ASN A 139 2.34 13.28 6.35
C ASN A 139 2.31 11.78 6.65
N LEU A 140 2.83 10.94 5.74
CA LEU A 140 2.98 9.52 5.99
C LEU A 140 4.06 9.25 7.04
N VAL A 141 5.19 9.97 6.95
CA VAL A 141 6.26 9.88 7.97
C VAL A 141 5.73 10.25 9.34
N LYS A 142 4.94 11.32 9.43
CA LYS A 142 4.27 11.73 10.67
C LYS A 142 3.31 10.64 11.17
N LEU A 143 2.47 10.08 10.30
CA LEU A 143 1.58 8.97 10.64
C LEU A 143 2.34 7.77 11.20
N GLN A 144 3.45 7.38 10.57
CA GLN A 144 4.33 6.30 11.03
C GLN A 144 4.91 6.58 12.43
N GLN A 145 5.29 7.83 12.70
CA GLN A 145 5.96 8.20 13.96
C GLN A 145 4.98 8.42 15.11
N THR A 146 3.85 9.07 14.85
CA THR A 146 2.92 9.57 15.88
C THR A 146 1.57 8.87 15.88
N GLY A 147 1.20 8.17 14.80
CA GLY A 147 -0.15 7.65 14.60
C GLY A 147 -1.18 8.71 14.20
N SER A 148 -0.76 9.92 13.83
CA SER A 148 -1.64 11.04 13.49
C SER A 148 -1.03 11.98 12.46
N ILE A 149 -1.85 12.75 11.72
CA ILE A 149 -1.38 13.62 10.62
C ILE A 149 -1.58 15.12 10.90
N GLY A 150 -2.43 15.49 11.87
CA GLY A 150 -2.64 16.87 12.34
C GLY A 150 -2.50 16.99 13.87
N GLY A 151 -2.00 18.13 14.36
CA GLY A 151 -1.90 18.42 15.79
C GLY A 151 -3.25 18.89 16.35
N GLY A 152 -3.71 18.27 17.43
CA GLY A 152 -4.94 18.65 18.15
C GLY A 152 -5.83 17.46 18.49
N SER A 153 -5.85 17.12 19.78
CA SER A 153 -6.91 16.39 20.49
C SER A 153 -7.15 14.92 20.12
N VAL A 154 -6.30 14.02 20.64
CA VAL A 154 -6.88 12.81 21.26
C VAL A 154 -7.59 13.29 22.53
N GLY A 155 -8.89 13.55 22.41
CA GLY A 155 -9.77 13.58 23.56
C GLY A 155 -9.72 12.21 24.22
N ASN A 156 -9.10 12.16 25.40
CA ASN A 156 -9.43 11.33 26.56
C ASN A 156 -10.05 9.93 26.31
N ALA A 157 -9.26 8.89 26.51
CA ALA A 157 -9.68 7.60 27.10
C ALA A 157 -8.40 6.85 27.50
N GLY A 158 -8.13 6.48 28.75
CA GLY A 158 -8.83 6.60 30.02
C GLY A 158 -7.83 6.37 31.15
N LYS A 159 -8.33 6.44 32.38
CA LYS A 159 -7.61 6.14 33.62
C LYS A 159 -6.92 4.78 33.61
#